data_AF-A0A263D825-F1
#
_entry.id   AF-A0A263D825-F1
#
_cell.length_a   1.000
_cell.length_b   1.000
_cell.length_c   1.000
_cell.angle_alpha   90.00
_cell.angle_beta   90.00
_cell.angle_gamma   90.00
#
_symmetry.space_group_name_H-M   'P 1'
#
loop_
_entity.id
_entity.type
_entity.pdbx_description
1 polymer ?
#
loop_
_entity_poly.entity_id
_entity_poly.type
_entity_poly.pdbx_seq_one_letter_code
_entity_poly.pdbx_strand_id
1 'polypeptide(L)'
;MPRRSPHEAGETWGRGQLFGIVPFPDDRVYWFGTLNTSPGAVFSDEHGTVRVRFAGWHSPIRECIEATRADAVIRHDIYDLARPLDSFVRGRTLLLGDAAHAMTPNLGQGAGQGIEDAATLVLLLRDVSTSELDSVLARYNDLRRKRTATILQRSRMAGRVAQVANPLAAGLRNAALSLTPGRLMGAMSQRIHAWPKPTPQPAERGDPASAQLEAAETKRPGLTTIFATARRAFCGLQASCRPLGVGHCCGAGRARTGHGVALLVRLCPVTPALVRRR
;
A
#
# COMPACT_ATOMS: atom_id res chain seq x y z
N MET A 1 13.30 24.61 13.18
CA MET A 1 13.09 23.30 12.51
C MET A 1 14.06 23.22 11.34
N PRO A 2 14.96 22.23 11.26
CA PRO A 2 15.85 22.07 10.11
C PRO A 2 15.00 21.82 8.85
N ARG A 3 15.33 22.50 7.74
CA ARG A 3 14.68 22.31 6.45
C ARG A 3 15.04 20.92 5.93
N ARG A 4 14.08 19.99 5.82
CA ARG A 4 14.29 18.72 5.11
C ARG A 4 14.53 19.00 3.63
N SER A 5 15.42 18.24 3.01
CA SER A 5 15.70 18.41 1.59
C SER A 5 14.44 18.02 0.77
N PRO A 6 14.12 18.74 -0.32
CA PRO A 6 12.96 18.41 -1.16
C PRO A 6 13.09 17.05 -1.89
N HIS A 7 14.22 16.35 -1.72
CA HIS A 7 14.52 15.06 -2.33
C HIS A 7 14.35 13.87 -1.38
N GLU A 8 13.95 14.09 -0.13
CA GLU A 8 13.71 13.03 0.84
C GLU A 8 12.24 12.63 0.88
N ALA A 9 11.96 11.35 0.63
CA ALA A 9 10.66 10.77 0.92
C ALA A 9 10.44 10.71 2.43
N GLY A 10 9.24 11.07 2.87
CA GLY A 10 8.92 10.98 4.29
C GLY A 10 7.52 11.45 4.63
N GLU A 11 7.17 11.21 5.89
CA GLU A 11 5.91 11.64 6.47
C GLU A 11 6.16 12.64 7.61
N THR A 12 5.18 13.51 7.78
CA THR A 12 5.06 14.46 8.88
C THR A 12 3.76 14.18 9.60
N TRP A 13 3.83 13.99 10.92
CA TRP A 13 2.68 13.56 11.73
C TRP A 13 2.22 14.68 12.66
N GLY A 14 1.02 15.17 12.41
CA GLY A 14 0.33 16.15 13.25
C GLY A 14 -0.59 15.50 14.28
N ARG A 15 -1.52 16.31 14.81
CA ARG A 15 -2.61 15.84 15.67
C ARG A 15 -3.82 15.49 14.81
N GLY A 16 -4.15 14.20 14.70
CA GLY A 16 -5.27 13.72 13.88
C GLY A 16 -5.11 13.96 12.38
N GLN A 17 -3.89 14.24 11.93
CA GLN A 17 -3.55 14.62 10.57
C GLN A 17 -2.15 14.13 10.24
N LEU A 18 -1.91 13.74 9.00
CA LEU A 18 -0.60 13.32 8.50
C LEU A 18 -0.41 13.87 7.09
N PHE A 19 0.83 14.16 6.73
CA PHE A 19 1.20 14.55 5.38
C PHE A 19 2.43 13.77 4.91
N GLY A 20 2.36 13.15 3.74
CA GLY A 20 3.45 12.41 3.13
C GLY A 20 3.91 13.05 1.84
N ILE A 21 5.22 13.03 1.61
CA ILE A 21 5.88 13.53 0.40
C ILE A 21 6.79 12.42 -0.13
N VAL A 22 6.67 12.11 -1.41
CA VAL A 22 7.50 11.14 -2.12
C VAL A 22 8.00 11.78 -3.42
N PRO A 23 9.24 12.25 -3.47
CA PRO A 23 9.83 12.81 -4.67
C PRO A 23 10.17 11.69 -5.68
N PHE A 24 10.06 12.02 -6.96
CA PHE A 24 10.48 11.21 -8.09
C PHE A 24 11.78 11.77 -8.71
N PRO A 25 12.55 10.92 -9.41
CA PRO A 25 13.77 11.35 -10.09
C PRO A 25 13.57 12.41 -11.20
N ASP A 26 12.35 12.55 -11.73
CA ASP A 26 11.99 13.47 -12.81
C ASP A 26 11.42 14.81 -12.29
N ASP A 27 11.84 15.21 -11.10
CA ASP A 27 11.37 16.41 -10.40
C ASP A 27 9.84 16.46 -10.23
N ARG A 28 9.17 15.30 -10.17
CA ARG A 28 7.78 15.21 -9.72
C ARG A 28 7.72 14.84 -8.26
N VAL A 29 6.63 15.21 -7.60
CA VAL A 29 6.34 14.84 -6.22
C VAL A 29 4.97 14.21 -6.16
N TYR A 30 4.90 13.02 -5.59
CA TYR A 30 3.66 12.49 -5.05
C TYR A 30 3.49 12.99 -3.62
N TRP A 31 2.37 13.61 -3.33
CA TRP A 31 2.03 13.96 -1.95
C TRP A 31 0.65 13.40 -1.59
N PHE A 32 0.49 13.14 -0.31
CA PHE A 32 -0.79 12.77 0.25
C PHE A 32 -1.00 13.39 1.63
N GLY A 33 -2.25 13.68 1.96
CA GLY A 33 -2.65 14.15 3.28
C GLY A 33 -3.76 13.30 3.84
N THR A 34 -3.70 12.97 5.12
CA THR A 34 -4.83 12.33 5.82
C THR A 34 -5.42 13.25 6.87
N LEU A 35 -6.74 13.29 6.93
CA LEU A 35 -7.50 14.02 7.94
C LEU A 35 -8.47 13.07 8.62
N ASN A 36 -8.51 13.05 9.96
CA ASN A 36 -9.58 12.38 10.70
C ASN A 36 -10.90 13.15 10.50
N THR A 37 -11.85 12.55 9.81
CA THR A 37 -13.17 13.13 9.48
C THR A 37 -14.26 12.08 9.63
N SER A 38 -15.54 12.45 9.58
CA SER A 38 -16.59 11.44 9.46
C SER A 38 -16.49 10.71 8.11
N PRO A 39 -16.84 9.40 8.02
CA PRO A 39 -16.94 8.71 6.73
C PRO A 39 -17.89 9.45 5.78
N GLY A 40 -17.54 9.52 4.50
CA GLY A 40 -18.31 10.24 3.50
C GLY A 40 -18.27 11.78 3.62
N ALA A 41 -17.45 12.35 4.51
CA ALA A 41 -17.27 13.79 4.56
C ALA A 41 -16.71 14.30 3.22
N VAL A 42 -17.39 15.28 2.65
CA VAL A 42 -16.99 15.99 1.42
C VAL A 42 -16.95 17.47 1.75
N PHE A 43 -15.93 18.15 1.25
CA PHE A 43 -15.80 19.61 1.34
C PHE A 43 -16.18 20.23 0.00
N SER A 44 -16.84 21.38 0.03
CA SER A 44 -17.17 22.14 -1.19
C SER A 44 -15.93 22.60 -1.95
N ASP A 45 -14.84 22.83 -1.22
CA ASP A 45 -13.51 23.14 -1.75
C ASP A 45 -12.46 22.25 -1.05
N GLU A 46 -12.15 21.11 -1.66
CA GLU A 46 -11.16 20.16 -1.16
C GLU A 46 -9.75 20.78 -1.11
N HIS A 47 -9.37 21.55 -2.14
CA HIS A 47 -8.06 22.18 -2.22
C HIS A 47 -7.89 23.28 -1.17
N GLY A 48 -8.87 24.18 -1.05
CA GLY A 48 -8.88 25.20 -0.02
C GLY A 48 -8.89 24.60 1.39
N THR A 49 -9.62 23.49 1.58
CA THR A 49 -9.63 22.77 2.87
C THR A 49 -8.24 22.30 3.25
N VAL A 50 -7.53 21.60 2.37
CA VAL A 50 -6.18 21.11 2.70
C VAL A 50 -5.17 22.25 2.84
N ARG A 51 -5.29 23.33 2.04
CA ARG A 51 -4.47 24.53 2.21
C ARG A 51 -4.60 25.13 3.60
N VAL A 52 -5.83 25.25 4.12
CA VAL A 52 -6.08 25.77 5.48
C VAL A 52 -5.58 24.79 6.55
N ARG A 53 -5.87 23.50 6.41
CA ARG A 53 -5.49 22.46 7.39
C ARG A 53 -3.98 22.33 7.55
N PHE A 54 -3.22 22.46 6.46
CA PHE A 54 -1.78 22.32 6.45
C PHE A 54 -1.02 23.66 6.45
N ALA A 55 -1.71 24.80 6.60
CA ALA A 55 -1.11 26.13 6.53
C ALA A 55 0.07 26.33 7.49
N GLY A 56 -0.01 25.80 8.71
CA GLY A 56 1.03 25.93 9.75
C GLY A 56 2.15 24.89 9.69
N TRP A 57 2.15 24.01 8.68
CA TRP A 57 3.12 22.93 8.58
C TRP A 57 4.42 23.39 7.91
N HIS A 58 5.50 22.66 8.17
CA HIS A 58 6.83 23.03 7.66
C HIS A 58 6.92 22.88 6.13
N SER A 59 7.83 23.65 5.52
CA SER A 59 8.23 23.46 4.11
C SER A 59 8.74 22.03 3.87
N PRO A 60 8.46 21.40 2.71
CA PRO A 60 7.81 21.97 1.52
C PRO A 60 6.29 21.70 1.42
N ILE A 61 5.59 21.41 2.53
CA ILE A 61 4.19 20.94 2.51
C ILE A 61 3.25 21.97 1.87
N ARG A 62 3.35 23.23 2.30
CA ARG A 62 2.53 24.30 1.75
C ARG A 62 2.83 24.50 0.27
N GLU A 63 4.11 24.49 -0.10
CA GLU A 63 4.56 24.67 -1.47
C GLU A 63 4.04 23.55 -2.39
N CYS A 64 3.99 22.31 -1.93
CA CYS A 64 3.37 21.20 -2.65
C CYS A 64 1.87 21.42 -2.89
N ILE A 65 1.13 21.90 -1.88
CA ILE A 65 -0.31 22.15 -1.99
C ILE A 65 -0.59 23.33 -2.94
N GLU A 66 0.14 24.43 -2.82
CA GLU A 66 -0.06 25.62 -3.67
C GLU A 66 0.34 25.37 -5.13
N ALA A 67 1.34 24.53 -5.38
CA ALA A 67 1.69 24.10 -6.74
C ALA A 67 0.63 23.17 -7.37
N THR A 68 -0.29 22.63 -6.57
CA THR A 68 -1.31 21.69 -7.02
C THR A 68 -2.56 22.44 -7.48
N ARG A 69 -2.98 22.24 -8.73
CA ARG A 69 -4.30 22.75 -9.21
C ARG A 69 -5.45 22.18 -8.39
N ALA A 70 -6.43 23.01 -8.07
CA ALA A 70 -7.57 22.65 -7.25
C ALA A 70 -8.37 21.46 -7.79
N ASP A 71 -8.58 21.40 -9.11
CA ASP A 71 -9.40 20.37 -9.77
C ASP A 71 -8.78 18.97 -9.84
N ALA A 72 -7.50 18.85 -9.46
CA ALA A 72 -6.83 17.55 -9.46
C ALA A 72 -6.33 17.15 -8.07
N VAL A 73 -6.88 17.80 -7.05
CA VAL A 73 -6.96 17.25 -5.70
C VAL A 73 -8.03 16.15 -5.68
N ILE A 74 -7.65 14.92 -5.33
CA ILE A 74 -8.55 13.77 -5.28
C ILE A 74 -8.74 13.35 -3.83
N ARG A 75 -10.00 13.23 -3.40
CA ARG A 75 -10.38 12.77 -2.07
C ARG A 75 -10.92 11.34 -2.11
N HIS A 76 -10.38 10.49 -1.25
CA HIS A 76 -10.88 9.14 -0.99
C HIS A 76 -11.03 8.89 0.51
N ASP A 77 -12.12 8.26 0.90
CA ASP A 77 -12.20 7.64 2.22
C ASP A 77 -11.29 6.41 2.25
N ILE A 78 -10.62 6.19 3.38
CA ILE A 78 -9.86 4.97 3.61
C ILE A 78 -10.78 3.89 4.18
N TYR A 79 -10.92 2.78 3.46
CA TYR A 79 -11.62 1.58 3.92
C TYR A 79 -10.67 0.38 3.95
N ASP A 80 -10.93 -0.54 4.87
CA ASP A 80 -10.31 -1.84 4.94
C ASP A 80 -11.33 -2.93 5.30
N LEU A 81 -10.93 -4.20 5.22
CA LEU A 81 -11.80 -5.30 5.63
C LEU A 81 -12.00 -5.30 7.14
N ALA A 82 -13.25 -5.22 7.62
CA ALA A 82 -13.57 -5.18 9.06
C ALA A 82 -12.84 -6.27 9.88
N ARG A 83 -12.77 -7.49 9.33
CA ARG A 83 -11.95 -8.61 9.83
C ARG A 83 -11.28 -9.32 8.66
N PRO A 84 -10.13 -9.98 8.87
CA PRO A 84 -9.57 -10.90 7.87
C PRO A 84 -10.60 -11.96 7.46
N LEU A 85 -10.61 -12.34 6.18
CA LEU A 85 -11.46 -13.42 5.69
C LEU A 85 -11.01 -14.76 6.29
N ASP A 86 -11.97 -15.67 6.46
CA ASP A 86 -11.70 -17.01 6.99
C ASP A 86 -11.06 -17.93 5.94
N SER A 87 -11.36 -17.69 4.65
CA SER A 87 -10.76 -18.38 3.51
C SER A 87 -10.65 -17.42 2.31
N PHE A 88 -9.59 -17.58 1.52
CA PHE A 88 -9.40 -16.97 0.21
C PHE A 88 -9.85 -17.88 -0.94
N VAL A 89 -10.20 -19.13 -0.65
CA VAL A 89 -10.49 -20.16 -1.66
C VAL A 89 -11.91 -20.70 -1.47
N ARG A 90 -12.59 -20.92 -2.60
CA ARG A 90 -13.85 -21.66 -2.68
C ARG A 90 -13.86 -22.51 -3.96
N GLY A 91 -13.75 -23.82 -3.82
CA GLY A 91 -13.57 -24.73 -4.95
C GLY A 91 -12.34 -24.33 -5.77
N ARG A 92 -12.52 -24.13 -7.08
CA ARG A 92 -11.44 -23.71 -8.00
C ARG A 92 -11.32 -22.19 -8.16
N THR A 93 -12.00 -21.41 -7.32
CA THR A 93 -11.91 -19.94 -7.31
C THR A 93 -11.10 -19.47 -6.10
N LEU A 94 -10.22 -18.50 -6.32
CA LEU A 94 -9.42 -17.88 -5.26
C LEU A 94 -9.45 -16.35 -5.33
N LEU A 95 -9.27 -15.71 -4.19
CA LEU A 95 -9.11 -14.27 -4.03
C LEU A 95 -7.62 -13.92 -3.82
N LEU A 96 -7.21 -12.78 -4.38
CA LEU A 96 -5.88 -12.19 -4.19
C LEU A 96 -5.96 -10.67 -4.22
N GLY A 97 -4.94 -10.00 -3.71
CA GLY A 97 -4.89 -8.54 -3.60
C GLY A 97 -6.00 -7.99 -2.70
N ASP A 98 -6.48 -6.78 -2.99
CA ASP A 98 -7.48 -6.10 -2.18
C ASP A 98 -8.80 -6.88 -2.06
N ALA A 99 -9.15 -7.72 -3.03
CA ALA A 99 -10.32 -8.60 -2.94
C ALA A 99 -10.22 -9.61 -1.78
N ALA A 100 -9.01 -10.02 -1.41
CA ALA A 100 -8.75 -10.93 -0.30
C ALA A 100 -8.41 -10.20 1.02
N HIS A 101 -7.72 -9.05 0.94
CA HIS A 101 -7.11 -8.44 2.12
C HIS A 101 -6.96 -6.92 2.05
N ALA A 102 -7.95 -6.20 1.49
CA ALA A 102 -7.98 -4.73 1.53
C ALA A 102 -7.63 -4.18 2.94
N MET A 103 -6.66 -3.28 2.99
CA MET A 103 -6.04 -2.77 4.21
C MET A 103 -5.80 -1.26 4.12
N THR A 104 -5.67 -0.60 5.28
CA THR A 104 -5.25 0.80 5.31
C THR A 104 -3.85 0.99 4.71
N PRO A 105 -3.54 2.15 4.10
CA PRO A 105 -2.28 2.37 3.38
C PRO A 105 -1.08 2.67 4.29
N ASN A 106 -1.24 2.66 5.62
CA ASN A 106 -0.29 3.21 6.58
C ASN A 106 1.07 2.48 6.65
N LEU A 107 1.20 1.30 6.02
CA LEU A 107 2.46 0.57 5.87
C LEU A 107 2.94 0.47 4.42
N GLY A 108 2.20 1.03 3.46
CA GLY A 108 2.49 0.91 2.03
C GLY A 108 2.49 -0.53 1.51
N GLN A 109 1.76 -1.45 2.15
CA GLN A 109 1.86 -2.89 1.87
C GLN A 109 0.77 -3.46 0.96
N GLY A 110 -0.33 -2.77 0.68
CA GLY A 110 -1.45 -3.36 -0.10
C GLY A 110 -1.01 -3.96 -1.44
N ALA A 111 -0.37 -3.14 -2.28
CA ALA A 111 0.16 -3.59 -3.57
C ALA A 111 1.26 -4.67 -3.43
N GLY A 112 2.16 -4.50 -2.44
CA GLY A 112 3.20 -5.49 -2.14
C GLY A 112 2.61 -6.86 -1.80
N GLN A 113 1.53 -6.90 -1.01
CA GLN A 113 0.85 -8.14 -0.67
C GLN A 113 0.17 -8.79 -1.89
N GLY A 114 -0.42 -8.02 -2.80
CA GLY A 114 -0.94 -8.55 -4.05
C GLY A 114 0.15 -9.18 -4.94
N ILE A 115 1.35 -8.58 -4.98
CA ILE A 115 2.51 -9.17 -5.67
C ILE A 115 2.97 -10.45 -4.97
N GLU A 116 3.07 -10.45 -3.64
CA GLU A 116 3.42 -11.65 -2.88
C GLU A 116 2.38 -12.78 -3.09
N ASP A 117 1.09 -12.45 -3.22
CA ASP A 117 0.03 -13.44 -3.52
C ASP A 117 0.27 -14.10 -4.88
N ALA A 118 0.45 -13.29 -5.93
CA ALA A 118 0.69 -13.78 -7.28
C ALA A 118 1.95 -14.64 -7.34
N ALA A 119 3.04 -14.18 -6.72
CA ALA A 119 4.30 -14.94 -6.67
C ALA A 119 4.14 -16.25 -5.90
N THR A 120 3.42 -16.26 -4.78
CA THR A 120 3.11 -17.48 -4.01
C THR A 120 2.29 -18.46 -4.85
N LEU A 121 1.24 -17.98 -5.50
CA LEU A 121 0.37 -18.82 -6.33
C LEU A 121 1.16 -19.46 -7.48
N VAL A 122 1.97 -18.68 -8.20
CA VAL A 122 2.82 -19.18 -9.29
C VAL A 122 3.78 -20.26 -8.78
N LEU A 123 4.45 -20.03 -7.64
CA LEU A 123 5.39 -21.01 -7.09
C LEU A 123 4.69 -22.32 -6.69
N LEU A 124 3.48 -22.24 -6.14
CA LEU A 124 2.73 -23.41 -5.70
C LEU A 124 2.07 -24.17 -6.85
N LEU A 125 1.84 -23.55 -8.01
CA LEU A 125 1.23 -24.20 -9.18
C LEU A 125 2.26 -24.82 -10.14
N ARG A 126 3.56 -24.66 -9.89
CA ARG A 126 4.61 -25.25 -10.72
C ARG A 126 4.58 -26.77 -10.60
N ASP A 127 4.55 -27.45 -11.75
CA ASP A 127 4.63 -28.91 -11.87
C ASP A 127 3.51 -29.68 -11.11
N VAL A 128 2.34 -29.04 -10.94
CA VAL A 128 1.19 -29.59 -10.22
C VAL A 128 0.20 -30.26 -11.17
N SER A 129 -0.21 -31.48 -10.84
CA SER A 129 -1.30 -32.17 -11.54
C SER A 129 -2.68 -31.67 -11.10
N THR A 130 -3.71 -31.90 -11.92
CA THR A 130 -5.09 -31.48 -11.60
C THR A 130 -5.66 -32.11 -10.32
N SER A 131 -5.17 -33.29 -9.94
CA SER A 131 -5.53 -33.99 -8.69
C SER A 131 -4.95 -33.32 -7.44
N GLU A 132 -3.88 -32.56 -7.57
CA GLU A 132 -3.18 -31.91 -6.45
C GLU A 132 -3.68 -30.48 -6.20
N LEU A 133 -4.51 -29.94 -7.12
CA LEU A 133 -4.91 -28.54 -7.09
C LEU A 133 -5.59 -28.13 -5.77
N ASP A 134 -6.46 -28.97 -5.22
CA ASP A 134 -7.17 -28.64 -3.98
C ASP A 134 -6.21 -28.49 -2.79
N SER A 135 -5.18 -29.35 -2.72
CA SER A 135 -4.11 -29.26 -1.71
C SER A 135 -3.27 -27.99 -1.89
N VAL A 136 -2.93 -27.66 -3.14
CA VAL A 136 -2.18 -26.46 -3.50
C VAL A 136 -2.94 -25.18 -3.15
N LEU A 137 -4.24 -25.12 -3.45
CA LEU A 137 -5.08 -23.98 -3.10
C LEU A 137 -5.26 -23.83 -1.59
N ALA A 138 -5.41 -24.94 -0.85
CA ALA A 138 -5.43 -24.92 0.61
C ALA A 138 -4.12 -24.37 1.19
N ARG A 139 -2.98 -24.77 0.62
CA ARG A 139 -1.65 -24.27 1.00
C ARG A 139 -1.48 -22.78 0.69
N TYR A 140 -1.93 -22.32 -0.47
CA TYR A 140 -1.97 -20.89 -0.82
C TYR A 140 -2.77 -20.11 0.23
N ASN A 141 -3.98 -20.59 0.55
CA ASN A 141 -4.85 -19.97 1.54
C ASN A 141 -4.14 -19.83 2.90
N ASP A 142 -3.52 -20.89 3.40
CA ASP A 142 -2.89 -20.88 4.72
C ASP A 142 -1.69 -19.93 4.80
N LEU A 143 -0.85 -19.89 3.76
CA LEU A 143 0.31 -19.03 3.71
C LEU A 143 -0.11 -17.56 3.62
N ARG A 144 -1.01 -17.24 2.69
CA ARG A 144 -1.38 -15.86 2.39
C ARG A 144 -2.30 -15.27 3.44
N ARG A 145 -3.27 -16.02 3.96
CA ARG A 145 -4.20 -15.52 4.99
C ARG A 145 -3.48 -15.12 6.28
N LYS A 146 -2.52 -15.92 6.75
CA LYS A 146 -1.72 -15.60 7.95
C LYS A 146 -0.87 -14.34 7.75
N ARG A 147 -0.19 -14.25 6.62
CA ARG A 147 0.70 -13.13 6.26
C ARG A 147 -0.09 -11.82 6.15
N THR A 148 -1.16 -11.82 5.37
CA THR A 148 -1.94 -10.60 5.08
C THR A 148 -2.77 -10.16 6.28
N ALA A 149 -3.31 -11.08 7.09
CA ALA A 149 -3.97 -10.73 8.35
C ALA A 149 -3.03 -9.99 9.32
N THR A 150 -1.79 -10.45 9.44
CA THR A 150 -0.78 -9.78 10.27
C THR A 150 -0.50 -8.36 9.79
N ILE A 151 -0.34 -8.19 8.48
CA ILE A 151 -0.06 -6.88 7.88
C ILE A 151 -1.25 -5.93 8.01
N LEU A 152 -2.48 -6.42 7.78
CA LEU A 152 -3.70 -5.63 7.97
C LEU A 152 -3.80 -5.09 9.39
N GLN A 153 -3.62 -5.93 10.41
CA GLN A 153 -3.68 -5.49 11.81
C GLN A 153 -2.58 -4.50 12.17
N ARG A 154 -1.35 -4.72 11.68
CA ARG A 154 -0.25 -3.78 11.88
C ARG A 154 -0.50 -2.45 11.19
N SER A 155 -1.08 -2.45 9.99
CA SER A 155 -1.40 -1.22 9.26
C SER A 155 -2.48 -0.39 9.97
N ARG A 156 -3.49 -1.07 10.53
CA ARG A 156 -4.48 -0.41 11.42
C ARG A 156 -3.84 0.22 12.64
N MET A 157 -2.92 -0.49 13.30
CA MET A 157 -2.24 0.03 14.48
C MET A 157 -1.37 1.24 14.12
N ALA A 158 -0.59 1.15 13.03
CA ALA A 158 0.23 2.24 12.54
C ALA A 158 -0.62 3.49 12.28
N GLY A 159 -1.77 3.36 11.62
CA GLY A 159 -2.69 4.48 11.40
C GLY A 159 -3.24 5.10 12.67
N ARG A 160 -3.65 4.26 13.64
CA ARG A 160 -4.14 4.72 14.94
C ARG A 160 -3.08 5.53 15.69
N VAL A 161 -1.83 5.08 15.68
CA VAL A 161 -0.70 5.79 16.31
C VAL A 161 -0.36 7.07 15.54
N ALA A 162 -0.27 7.00 14.21
CA ALA A 162 0.08 8.13 13.38
C ALA A 162 -0.95 9.28 13.48
N GLN A 163 -2.24 8.95 13.61
CA GLN A 163 -3.33 9.93 13.61
C GLN A 163 -3.97 10.15 14.99
N VAL A 164 -3.23 9.95 16.07
CA VAL A 164 -3.67 10.39 17.41
C VAL A 164 -3.94 11.90 17.41
N ALA A 165 -5.14 12.29 17.84
CA ALA A 165 -5.56 13.69 17.91
C ALA A 165 -5.38 14.34 19.30
N ASN A 166 -5.46 13.53 20.37
CA ASN A 166 -5.33 14.03 21.73
C ASN A 166 -3.92 14.64 21.94
N PRO A 167 -3.80 15.89 22.44
CA PRO A 167 -2.50 16.57 22.55
C PRO A 167 -1.48 15.85 23.43
N LEU A 168 -1.90 15.28 24.56
CA LEU A 168 -1.00 14.59 25.49
C LEU A 168 -0.50 13.28 24.87
N ALA A 169 -1.41 12.49 24.29
CA ALA A 169 -1.04 11.25 23.62
C ALA A 169 -0.17 11.50 22.37
N ALA A 170 -0.41 12.59 21.62
CA ALA A 170 0.45 13.00 20.51
C ALA A 170 1.84 13.44 21.00
N GLY A 171 1.93 14.12 22.15
CA GLY A 171 3.19 14.46 22.80
C GLY A 171 4.01 13.22 23.18
N LEU A 172 3.36 12.24 23.82
CA LEU A 172 3.98 10.95 24.15
C LEU A 172 4.44 10.19 22.91
N ARG A 173 3.60 10.12 21.87
CA ARG A 173 3.96 9.53 20.57
C ARG A 173 5.22 10.18 20.00
N ASN A 174 5.27 11.51 19.95
CA ASN A 174 6.41 12.25 19.40
C ASN A 174 7.68 12.01 20.21
N ALA A 175 7.59 12.01 21.54
CA ALA A 175 8.71 11.70 22.42
C ALA A 175 9.22 10.28 22.17
N ALA A 176 8.34 9.28 22.17
CA ALA A 176 8.68 7.89 21.90
C ALA A 176 9.35 7.70 20.53
N LEU A 177 8.83 8.34 19.47
CA LEU A 177 9.43 8.29 18.14
C LEU A 177 10.81 8.95 18.10
N SER A 178 10.97 10.10 18.75
CA SER A 178 12.25 10.83 18.77
C SER A 178 13.35 10.07 19.52
N LEU A 179 12.96 9.28 20.52
CA LEU A 179 13.87 8.45 21.31
C LEU A 179 14.14 7.07 20.69
N THR A 180 13.35 6.66 19.69
CA THR A 180 13.50 5.35 19.05
C THR A 180 14.74 5.35 18.13
N PRO A 181 15.75 4.50 18.38
CA PRO A 181 16.94 4.47 17.52
C PRO A 181 16.61 4.09 16.09
N GLY A 182 17.23 4.76 15.11
CA GLY A 182 16.96 4.51 13.67
C GLY A 182 17.15 3.04 13.25
N ARG A 183 18.11 2.33 13.85
CA ARG A 183 18.32 0.88 13.63
C ARG A 183 17.11 0.04 14.01
N LEU A 184 16.41 0.40 15.08
CA LEU A 184 15.23 -0.31 15.55
C LEU A 184 14.06 -0.06 14.59
N MET A 185 13.87 1.19 14.18
CA MET A 185 12.85 1.55 13.19
C MET A 185 13.11 0.86 11.84
N GLY A 186 14.38 0.82 11.41
CA GLY A 186 14.82 0.08 10.22
C GLY A 186 14.52 -1.41 10.33
N ALA A 187 14.87 -2.06 11.44
CA ALA A 187 14.59 -3.49 11.65
C ALA A 187 13.09 -3.80 11.67
N MET A 188 12.27 -2.93 12.28
CA MET A 188 10.82 -3.04 12.26
C MET A 188 10.26 -2.94 10.83
N SER A 189 10.74 -1.96 10.05
CA SER A 189 10.39 -1.80 8.64
C SER A 189 10.78 -3.02 7.82
N GLN A 190 12.02 -3.50 7.93
CA GLN A 190 12.50 -4.68 7.20
C GLN A 190 11.64 -5.92 7.45
N ARG A 191 11.18 -6.16 8.68
CA ARG A 191 10.26 -7.28 8.99
C ARG A 191 8.89 -7.15 8.34
N ILE A 192 8.41 -5.93 8.09
CA ILE A 192 7.15 -5.70 7.38
C ILE A 192 7.34 -6.03 5.89
N HIS A 193 8.46 -5.62 5.30
CA HIS A 193 8.78 -5.82 3.88
C HIS A 193 9.33 -7.21 3.54
N ALA A 194 9.83 -7.97 4.52
CA ALA A 194 10.35 -9.30 4.29
C ALA A 194 9.23 -10.27 3.90
N TRP A 195 9.23 -10.71 2.65
CA TRP A 195 8.39 -11.80 2.18
C TRP A 195 9.09 -13.15 2.42
N PRO A 196 8.54 -14.03 3.27
CA PRO A 196 9.05 -15.39 3.39
C PRO A 196 8.62 -16.20 2.17
N LYS A 197 9.56 -16.47 1.26
CA LYS A 197 9.33 -17.31 0.08
C LYS A 197 8.81 -18.68 0.52
N PRO A 198 7.70 -19.19 -0.04
CA PRO A 198 7.26 -20.56 0.21
C PRO A 198 8.33 -21.56 -0.24
N THR A 199 8.79 -22.42 0.67
CA THR A 199 9.68 -23.54 0.33
C THR A 199 8.84 -24.73 -0.16
N PRO A 200 9.19 -25.42 -1.26
CA PRO A 200 8.55 -26.67 -1.68
C PRO A 200 8.53 -27.71 -0.54
N GLN A 201 7.46 -28.49 -0.42
CA GLN A 201 7.42 -29.55 0.61
C GLN A 201 8.32 -30.73 0.21
N PRO A 202 8.89 -31.48 1.18
CA PRO A 202 9.72 -32.65 0.89
C PRO A 202 9.04 -33.74 0.06
N ALA A 203 7.70 -33.88 0.14
CA ALA A 203 6.93 -34.83 -0.65
C ALA A 203 6.83 -34.46 -2.15
N GLU A 204 7.14 -33.20 -2.51
CA GLU A 204 7.18 -32.69 -3.88
C GLU A 204 8.58 -32.88 -4.53
N ARG A 205 9.58 -33.39 -3.78
CA ARG A 205 10.90 -33.78 -4.31
C ARG A 205 10.87 -35.20 -4.89
N GLY A 206 9.92 -35.47 -5.78
CA GLY A 206 10.03 -36.60 -6.68
C GLY A 206 10.96 -36.23 -7.84
N ASP A 207 12.07 -36.93 -7.95
CA ASP A 207 13.08 -36.89 -9.03
C ASP A 207 14.26 -35.90 -8.88
N PRO A 208 15.50 -36.40 -8.61
CA PRO A 208 16.73 -35.61 -8.60
C PRO A 208 17.08 -34.94 -9.95
N ALA A 209 16.39 -35.25 -11.06
CA ALA A 209 16.53 -34.54 -12.33
C ALA A 209 16.06 -33.07 -12.29
N SER A 210 15.12 -32.72 -11.40
CA SER A 210 14.57 -31.36 -11.27
C SER A 210 15.56 -30.35 -10.66
N ALA A 211 16.44 -30.79 -9.76
CA ALA A 211 17.50 -29.95 -9.18
C ALA A 211 18.59 -29.57 -10.20
N GLN A 212 18.78 -30.39 -11.25
CA GLN A 212 19.72 -30.10 -12.33
C GLN A 212 19.15 -29.10 -13.35
N LEU A 213 17.82 -29.00 -13.46
CA LEU A 213 17.13 -28.01 -14.29
C LEU A 213 17.19 -26.61 -13.69
N GLU A 214 17.06 -26.45 -12.36
CA GLU A 214 17.26 -25.13 -11.71
C GLU A 214 18.68 -24.57 -11.92
N ALA A 215 19.70 -25.44 -11.94
CA ALA A 215 21.08 -25.03 -12.28
C ALA A 215 21.24 -24.64 -13.77
N ALA A 216 20.43 -25.20 -14.66
CA ALA A 216 20.46 -24.91 -16.10
C ALA A 216 19.59 -23.69 -16.51
N GLU A 217 18.54 -23.37 -15.76
CA GLU A 217 17.59 -22.30 -16.07
C GLU A 217 18.15 -20.89 -15.81
N THR A 218 19.21 -20.79 -14.99
CA THR A 218 20.00 -19.56 -14.79
C THR A 218 20.72 -19.06 -16.06
N LYS A 219 20.64 -19.80 -17.19
CA LYS A 219 21.35 -19.49 -18.45
C LYS A 219 20.47 -19.20 -19.67
N ARG A 220 19.14 -19.07 -19.57
CA ARG A 220 18.29 -18.80 -20.75
C ARG A 220 17.73 -17.36 -20.80
N PRO A 221 18.05 -16.56 -21.84
CA PRO A 221 17.47 -15.23 -22.02
C PRO A 221 16.09 -15.36 -22.67
N GLY A 222 15.04 -15.53 -21.87
CA GLY A 222 13.65 -15.64 -22.38
C GLY A 222 12.55 -15.13 -21.46
N LEU A 223 12.84 -14.87 -20.18
CA LEU A 223 11.86 -14.41 -19.18
C LEU A 223 11.58 -12.88 -19.22
N THR A 224 12.21 -12.16 -20.14
CA THR A 224 12.12 -10.70 -20.25
C THR A 224 10.72 -10.19 -20.67
N THR A 225 9.90 -11.04 -21.32
CA THR A 225 8.60 -10.61 -21.88
C THR A 225 7.47 -10.52 -20.84
N ILE A 226 7.51 -11.32 -19.76
CA ILE A 226 6.50 -11.26 -18.69
C ILE A 226 6.73 -10.05 -17.77
N PHE A 227 7.99 -9.70 -17.50
CA PHE A 227 8.34 -8.47 -16.78
C PHE A 227 8.01 -7.20 -17.56
N ALA A 228 8.10 -7.21 -18.89
CA ALA A 228 7.76 -6.05 -19.72
C ALA A 228 6.25 -5.74 -19.73
N THR A 229 5.40 -6.76 -19.61
CA THR A 229 3.94 -6.63 -19.66
C THR A 229 3.37 -6.14 -18.33
N ALA A 230 3.91 -6.62 -17.20
CA ALA A 230 3.56 -6.10 -15.86
C ALA A 230 3.99 -4.63 -15.68
N ARG A 231 5.11 -4.22 -16.28
CA ARG A 231 5.61 -2.84 -16.23
C ARG A 231 4.77 -1.87 -17.09
N ARG A 232 4.16 -2.33 -18.20
CA ARG A 232 3.21 -1.53 -19.00
C ARG A 232 1.82 -1.45 -18.37
N ALA A 233 1.35 -2.50 -17.69
CA ALA A 233 0.06 -2.48 -16.99
C ALA A 233 0.02 -1.43 -15.85
N PHE A 234 1.15 -1.22 -15.15
CA PHE A 234 1.27 -0.20 -14.10
C PHE A 234 1.16 1.24 -14.63
N CYS A 235 1.54 1.50 -15.89
CA CYS A 235 1.46 2.83 -16.50
C CYS A 235 0.08 3.10 -17.14
N GLY A 236 -0.64 2.04 -17.58
CA GLY A 236 -1.96 2.17 -18.22
C GLY A 236 -3.15 2.30 -17.26
N LEU A 237 -3.08 1.73 -16.04
CA LEU A 237 -4.23 1.73 -15.12
C LEU A 237 -4.50 3.07 -14.40
N GLN A 238 -3.59 4.05 -14.47
CA GLN A 238 -3.86 5.41 -13.97
C GLN A 238 -4.47 6.35 -15.02
N ALA A 239 -4.56 5.94 -16.29
CA ALA A 239 -4.94 6.83 -17.40
C ALA A 239 -6.32 6.57 -18.02
N SER A 240 -7.08 5.57 -17.58
CA SER A 240 -8.39 5.26 -18.17
C SER A 240 -9.43 4.83 -17.13
N CYS A 241 -9.93 5.78 -16.36
CA CYS A 241 -11.26 5.69 -15.76
C CYS A 241 -12.12 6.84 -16.31
N ARG A 242 -12.77 6.62 -17.45
CA ARG A 242 -13.96 7.40 -17.83
C ARG A 242 -15.18 6.84 -17.08
N PRO A 243 -16.15 7.68 -16.70
CA PRO A 243 -17.32 7.23 -15.98
C PRO A 243 -18.24 6.47 -16.95
N LEU A 244 -18.48 5.19 -16.70
CA LEU A 244 -19.63 4.48 -17.26
C LEU A 244 -20.64 4.24 -16.15
N GLY A 245 -21.89 4.42 -16.53
CA GLY A 245 -23.01 4.75 -15.66
C GLY A 245 -23.52 3.60 -14.79
N VAL A 246 -24.37 4.05 -13.87
CA VAL A 246 -25.21 3.36 -12.91
C VAL A 246 -25.62 1.94 -13.31
N GLY A 247 -25.31 0.98 -12.45
CA GLY A 247 -25.88 -0.36 -12.44
C GLY A 247 -25.99 -0.86 -10.99
N HIS A 248 -27.21 -0.91 -10.48
CA HIS A 248 -27.55 -1.48 -9.17
C HIS A 248 -27.18 -2.97 -9.12
N CYS A 249 -26.32 -3.36 -8.18
CA CYS A 249 -26.24 -4.73 -7.68
C CYS A 249 -26.37 -4.71 -6.16
N CYS A 250 -27.60 -4.91 -5.70
CA CYS A 250 -27.95 -5.12 -4.31
C CYS A 250 -27.63 -6.57 -3.93
N GLY A 251 -26.78 -6.77 -2.93
CA GLY A 251 -26.44 -8.08 -2.37
C GLY A 251 -25.83 -7.89 -0.98
N ALA A 252 -26.62 -8.18 0.05
CA ALA A 252 -26.33 -7.88 1.44
C ALA A 252 -25.10 -8.63 1.99
N GLY A 253 -24.17 -7.86 2.54
CA GLY A 253 -23.03 -8.33 3.35
C GLY A 253 -22.55 -7.17 4.22
N ARG A 254 -23.20 -6.95 5.36
CA ARG A 254 -22.80 -5.93 6.34
C ARG A 254 -21.45 -6.31 6.93
N ALA A 255 -20.39 -5.59 6.56
CA ALA A 255 -19.17 -5.44 7.36
C ALA A 255 -18.29 -4.30 6.82
N ARG A 256 -18.84 -3.08 6.69
CA ARG A 256 -18.04 -1.88 6.43
C ARG A 256 -17.82 -1.16 7.76
N THR A 257 -16.62 -1.24 8.31
CA THR A 257 -16.21 -0.36 9.41
C THR A 257 -15.41 0.79 8.81
N GLY A 258 -16.09 1.90 8.51
CA GLY A 258 -15.42 3.12 8.07
C GLY A 258 -14.61 3.70 9.22
N HIS A 259 -13.29 3.67 9.12
CA HIS A 259 -12.44 4.52 9.92
C HIS A 259 -12.35 5.81 9.13
N GLY A 260 -13.14 6.82 9.52
CA GLY A 260 -13.26 8.08 8.80
C GLY A 260 -11.94 8.84 8.75
N VAL A 261 -11.17 8.54 7.73
CA VAL A 261 -9.92 9.21 7.39
C VAL A 261 -10.00 9.48 5.89
N ALA A 262 -10.07 10.75 5.53
CA ALA A 262 -9.97 11.15 4.13
C ALA A 262 -8.49 11.18 3.74
N LEU A 263 -8.10 10.38 2.74
CA LEU A 263 -6.83 10.47 2.05
C LEU A 263 -7.02 11.37 0.83
N LEU A 264 -6.24 12.43 0.78
CA LEU A 264 -6.11 13.26 -0.39
C LEU A 264 -4.83 12.89 -1.12
N VAL A 265 -4.88 12.61 -2.42
CA VAL A 265 -3.75 12.06 -3.17
C VAL A 265 -3.49 12.83 -4.46
N ARG A 266 -2.22 13.15 -4.75
CA ARG A 266 -1.81 13.51 -6.12
C ARG A 266 -0.33 13.35 -6.43
N LEU A 267 -0.05 13.15 -7.73
CA LEU A 267 1.21 13.44 -8.41
C LEU A 267 1.21 14.89 -8.94
N CYS A 268 2.16 15.72 -8.51
CA CYS A 268 2.38 17.07 -9.00
C CYS A 268 3.78 17.18 -9.62
N PRO A 269 3.95 17.80 -10.81
CA PRO A 269 5.27 18.27 -11.21
C PRO A 269 5.75 19.34 -10.23
N VAL A 270 6.99 19.21 -9.75
CA VAL A 270 7.64 20.30 -9.02
C VAL A 270 7.99 21.33 -10.09
N THR A 271 7.26 22.45 -10.12
CA THR A 271 7.73 23.59 -10.91
C THR A 271 9.16 23.94 -10.46
N PRO A 272 10.10 24.24 -11.38
CA PRO A 272 11.50 24.55 -11.07
C PRO A 272 11.70 25.64 -9.99
N ALA A 273 10.66 26.42 -9.68
CA ALA A 273 10.61 27.42 -8.61
C ALA A 273 10.80 26.83 -7.20
N LEU A 274 10.46 25.56 -6.96
CA LEU A 274 10.69 24.87 -5.67
C LEU A 274 12.15 24.37 -5.54
N VAL A 275 12.83 24.15 -6.66
CA VAL A 275 14.20 23.62 -6.74
C VAL A 275 15.27 24.72 -6.63
N ARG A 276 14.90 25.99 -6.91
CA ARG A 276 15.86 27.10 -7.05
C ARG A 276 15.92 28.11 -5.90
N ARG A 277 15.17 27.94 -4.81
CA ARG A 277 15.36 28.79 -3.60
C ARG A 277 16.46 28.21 -2.71
N ARG A 278 17.70 28.26 -3.21
CA ARG A 278 18.91 28.25 -2.37
C ARG A 278 19.10 29.63 -1.76
#